data_AF-A0A7R9T9N5-F1
#
_entry.id   AF-A0A7R9T9N5-F1
#
_cell.length_a   1.000
_cell.length_b   1.000
_cell.length_c   1.000
_cell.angle_alpha   90.00
_cell.angle_beta   90.00
_cell.angle_gamma   90.00
#
_symmetry.space_group_name_H-M   'P 1'
#
loop_
_entity.id
_entity.type
_entity.pdbx_description
1 polymer ?
#
loop_
_entity_poly.entity_id
_entity_poly.type
_entity_poly.pdbx_seq_one_letter_code
_entity_poly.pdbx_strand_id
1 'polypeptide(L)'
;MGVCFSSRGRSDSLNLRLDRILELKGLSCSGRLPQAFSPECDVAAIVFSGFFDETKRAISKESLKNFFRDSQKEKAPKFNRDAYDIEEALRDFVLTGDNLIIGKCVVDVSSMNEPLSHYFINSSHNTYLSGDQLFSRSLTFAIKRALLHGCRVIELDCYDGGREGPVVMHGITATQSITFRNALKTIKQDAHTTSEYPVIITMENHCSKLKRVELAKILLEELGDKLFIPLSLHLNQWPSPSELKGRILIRDKIGTKQVRLIVS
;
A
#
# COMPACT_ATOMS: atom_id res chain seq x y z
N MET A 1 -7.18 5.18 -6.71
CA MET A 1 -7.08 3.71 -6.83
C MET A 1 -5.73 3.39 -7.46
N GLY A 2 -4.78 2.85 -6.69
CA GLY A 2 -3.54 2.31 -7.23
C GLY A 2 -3.53 0.80 -6.95
N VAL A 3 -3.54 -0.01 -8.00
CA VAL A 3 -3.41 -1.47 -7.88
C VAL A 3 -1.96 -1.77 -7.54
N CYS A 4 -1.70 -2.16 -6.30
CA CYS A 4 -0.38 -2.65 -5.88
C CYS A 4 -0.25 -4.11 -6.34
N PHE A 5 0.50 -4.35 -7.41
CA PHE A 5 0.82 -5.70 -7.84
C PHE A 5 1.89 -6.28 -6.90
N SER A 6 1.49 -7.18 -5.99
CA SER A 6 2.46 -8.00 -5.26
C SER A 6 3.06 -9.00 -6.25
N SER A 7 4.36 -8.90 -6.53
CA SER A 7 5.08 -9.90 -7.32
C SER A 7 5.27 -11.18 -6.49
N ARG A 8 4.26 -12.06 -6.48
CA ARG A 8 4.50 -13.47 -6.17
C ARG A 8 5.05 -14.14 -7.42
N GLY A 9 6.23 -14.74 -7.28
CA GLY A 9 6.98 -15.35 -8.36
C GLY A 9 6.13 -16.27 -9.24
N ARG A 10 6.20 -16.01 -10.54
CA ARG A 10 5.93 -16.98 -11.60
C ARG A 10 6.99 -16.75 -12.69
N SER A 11 8.04 -17.55 -12.68
CA SER A 11 9.01 -17.59 -13.79
C SER A 11 8.39 -18.19 -15.06
N ASP A 12 7.23 -18.85 -14.96
CA ASP A 12 6.75 -19.71 -16.04
C ASP A 12 5.84 -19.01 -17.05
N SER A 13 5.40 -17.77 -16.79
CA SER A 13 4.47 -17.05 -17.69
C SER A 13 5.14 -16.17 -18.75
N LEU A 14 6.46 -15.95 -18.66
CA LEU A 14 7.20 -15.15 -19.65
C LEU A 14 7.49 -15.97 -20.93
N ASN A 15 7.76 -17.26 -20.79
CA ASN A 15 8.07 -18.14 -21.93
C ASN A 15 6.89 -18.28 -22.91
N LEU A 16 5.66 -18.41 -22.38
CA LEU A 16 4.45 -18.53 -23.21
C LEU A 16 4.13 -17.28 -24.07
N ARG A 17 4.73 -16.11 -23.77
CA ARG A 17 4.55 -14.90 -24.58
C ARG A 17 5.57 -14.78 -25.71
N LEU A 18 6.78 -15.34 -25.55
CA LEU A 18 7.83 -15.25 -26.56
C LEU A 18 7.50 -16.11 -27.78
N ASP A 19 7.05 -17.35 -27.56
CA ASP A 19 6.71 -18.30 -28.62
C ASP A 19 5.63 -17.75 -29.56
N ARG A 20 4.65 -17.04 -29.00
CA ARG A 20 3.54 -16.44 -29.75
C ARG A 20 3.96 -15.22 -30.59
N ILE A 21 4.99 -14.48 -30.13
CA ILE A 21 5.56 -13.36 -30.88
C ILE A 21 6.40 -13.87 -32.06
N LEU A 22 7.11 -14.98 -31.88
CA LEU A 22 7.90 -15.62 -32.94
C LEU A 22 7.00 -16.23 -34.02
N GLU A 23 5.89 -16.87 -33.64
CA GLU A 23 4.87 -17.37 -34.59
C GLU A 23 4.23 -16.24 -35.41
N LEU A 24 3.86 -15.11 -34.78
CA LEU A 24 3.27 -13.95 -35.48
C LEU A 24 4.23 -13.29 -36.48
N LYS A 25 5.54 -13.51 -36.32
CA LYS A 25 6.58 -13.05 -37.24
C LYS A 25 7.03 -14.13 -38.25
N GLY A 26 6.42 -15.32 -38.23
CA GLY A 26 6.75 -16.41 -39.15
C GLY A 26 8.08 -17.11 -38.87
N LEU A 27 8.65 -16.94 -37.66
CA LEU A 27 9.92 -17.55 -37.27
C LEU A 27 9.65 -18.86 -36.52
N SER A 28 9.84 -20.00 -37.19
CA SER A 28 9.76 -21.32 -36.53
C SER A 28 11.16 -21.81 -36.12
N CYS A 29 11.33 -22.13 -34.84
CA CYS A 29 12.55 -22.75 -34.32
C CYS A 29 12.39 -24.27 -34.27
N SER A 30 12.33 -24.92 -35.43
CA SER A 30 12.33 -26.39 -35.54
C SER A 30 13.56 -26.89 -36.30
N GLY A 31 14.72 -26.87 -35.62
CA GLY A 31 15.95 -27.48 -36.11
C GLY A 31 17.06 -27.34 -35.09
N ARG A 32 17.88 -28.38 -34.89
CA ARG A 32 19.10 -28.30 -34.07
C ARG A 32 20.03 -27.24 -34.69
N LEU A 33 20.13 -26.08 -34.06
CA LEU A 33 20.92 -24.94 -34.53
C LEU A 33 22.41 -25.12 -34.18
N PRO A 34 23.34 -24.77 -35.09
CA PRO A 34 24.69 -24.43 -34.69
C PRO A 34 24.62 -23.24 -33.72
N GLN A 35 25.48 -23.19 -32.71
CA GLN A 35 25.49 -22.18 -31.65
C GLN A 35 26.00 -20.81 -32.15
N ALA A 36 25.46 -20.31 -33.27
CA ALA A 36 25.74 -19.00 -33.82
C ALA A 36 24.74 -17.99 -33.24
N PHE A 37 25.24 -16.85 -32.77
CA PHE A 37 24.42 -15.78 -32.25
C PHE A 37 23.45 -15.27 -33.34
N SER A 38 22.15 -15.26 -33.04
CA SER A 38 21.11 -14.70 -33.90
C SER A 38 20.45 -13.51 -33.18
N PRO A 39 20.82 -12.27 -33.53
CA PRO A 39 20.26 -11.05 -32.93
C PRO A 39 18.72 -10.98 -32.97
N GLU A 40 18.10 -11.54 -34.01
CA GLU A 40 16.65 -11.49 -34.22
C GLU A 40 15.85 -12.35 -33.23
N CYS A 41 16.51 -13.31 -32.59
CA CYS A 41 15.91 -14.23 -31.62
C CYS A 41 16.43 -14.02 -30.19
N ASP A 42 17.29 -13.02 -29.97
CA ASP A 42 17.93 -12.74 -28.70
C ASP A 42 17.31 -11.51 -28.04
N VAL A 43 16.80 -11.67 -26.81
CA VAL A 43 16.04 -10.62 -26.12
C VAL A 43 16.91 -9.40 -25.85
N ALA A 44 18.17 -9.57 -25.45
CA ALA A 44 19.06 -8.45 -25.20
C ALA A 44 19.39 -7.71 -26.49
N ALA A 45 19.62 -8.45 -27.58
CA ALA A 45 19.84 -7.87 -28.90
C ALA A 45 18.63 -7.07 -29.40
N ILE A 46 17.41 -7.58 -29.20
CA ILE A 46 16.17 -6.88 -29.55
C ILE A 46 16.01 -5.61 -28.71
N VAL A 47 16.23 -5.68 -27.40
CA VAL A 47 16.12 -4.53 -26.49
C VAL A 47 17.11 -3.42 -26.86
N PHE A 48 18.36 -3.80 -27.17
CA PHE A 48 19.41 -2.85 -27.56
C PHE A 48 19.52 -2.66 -29.06
N SER A 49 18.52 -3.02 -29.85
CA SER A 49 18.56 -2.93 -31.32
C SER A 49 18.93 -1.51 -31.76
N GLY A 50 19.96 -1.39 -32.60
CA GLY A 50 20.53 -0.11 -33.05
C GLY A 50 21.55 0.53 -32.08
N PHE A 51 21.82 -0.08 -30.93
CA PHE A 51 22.74 0.45 -29.92
C PHE A 51 23.95 -0.46 -29.62
N PHE A 52 23.99 -1.70 -30.09
CA PHE A 52 25.10 -2.64 -29.82
C PHE A 52 25.83 -3.09 -31.09
N ASP A 53 27.05 -3.59 -30.91
CA ASP A 53 27.87 -4.20 -31.97
C ASP A 53 27.50 -5.68 -32.08
N GLU A 54 26.82 -6.06 -33.17
CA GLU A 54 26.37 -7.43 -33.42
C GLU A 54 27.51 -8.44 -33.54
N THR A 55 28.67 -8.02 -34.06
CA THR A 55 29.83 -8.91 -34.25
C THR A 55 30.47 -9.23 -32.90
N LYS A 56 30.54 -8.24 -32.00
CA LYS A 56 31.13 -8.40 -30.67
C LYS A 56 30.13 -8.83 -29.61
N ARG A 57 28.83 -8.84 -29.93
CA ARG A 57 27.73 -9.04 -28.98
C ARG A 57 27.86 -8.10 -27.77
N ALA A 58 28.33 -6.88 -28.01
CA ALA A 58 28.70 -5.94 -26.95
C ALA A 58 28.15 -4.54 -27.19
N ILE A 59 27.79 -3.85 -26.12
CA ILE A 59 27.34 -2.46 -26.13
C ILE A 59 28.39 -1.57 -25.45
N SER A 60 28.78 -0.49 -26.13
CA SER A 60 29.71 0.48 -25.57
C SER A 60 29.03 1.36 -24.52
N LYS A 61 29.80 1.91 -23.59
CA LYS A 61 29.33 2.88 -22.60
C LYS A 61 28.62 4.08 -23.23
N GLU A 62 29.11 4.57 -24.37
CA GLU A 62 28.49 5.70 -25.06
C GLU A 62 27.17 5.29 -25.73
N SER A 63 27.14 4.14 -26.37
CA SER A 63 25.89 3.61 -26.95
C SER A 63 24.85 3.31 -25.88
N LEU A 64 25.26 2.83 -24.71
CA LEU A 64 24.37 2.59 -23.58
C LEU A 64 23.82 3.91 -23.00
N LYS A 65 24.62 4.99 -22.94
CA LYS A 65 24.09 6.33 -22.62
C LYS A 65 23.04 6.78 -23.64
N ASN A 66 23.30 6.59 -24.93
CA ASN A 66 22.37 6.93 -26.00
C ASN A 66 21.08 6.12 -25.86
N PHE A 67 21.15 4.83 -25.53
CA PHE A 67 19.97 4.00 -25.26
C PHE A 67 19.10 4.58 -24.12
N PHE A 68 19.70 4.95 -22.97
CA PHE A 68 18.94 5.56 -21.87
C PHE A 68 18.32 6.91 -22.26
N ARG A 69 19.05 7.76 -22.98
CA ARG A 69 18.55 9.05 -23.43
C ARG A 69 17.44 8.93 -24.46
N ASP A 70 17.64 8.07 -25.46
CA ASP A 70 16.83 8.06 -26.68
C ASP A 70 15.64 7.11 -26.54
N SER A 71 15.83 5.95 -25.90
CA SER A 71 14.79 4.93 -25.71
C SER A 71 14.07 5.07 -24.37
N GLN A 72 14.79 5.23 -23.25
CA GLN A 72 14.16 5.34 -21.91
C GLN A 72 13.73 6.77 -21.57
N LYS A 73 14.27 7.79 -22.25
CA LYS A 73 14.10 9.22 -21.92
C LYS A 73 14.55 9.56 -20.49
N GLU A 74 15.56 8.86 -20.01
CA GLU A 74 16.09 9.00 -18.66
C GLU A 74 17.58 9.37 -18.67
N LYS A 75 18.04 9.89 -17.53
CA LYS A 75 19.47 10.12 -17.32
C LYS A 75 20.17 8.76 -17.16
N ALA A 76 21.19 8.52 -17.97
CA ALA A 76 21.96 7.29 -17.88
C ALA A 76 22.59 7.08 -16.49
N PRO A 77 22.57 5.84 -15.96
CA PRO A 77 23.22 5.51 -14.69
C PRO A 77 24.74 5.59 -14.80
N LYS A 78 25.42 5.43 -13.66
CA LYS A 78 26.89 5.41 -13.64
C LYS A 78 27.40 4.08 -14.21
N PHE A 79 28.19 4.16 -15.29
CA PHE A 79 28.87 3.02 -15.89
C PHE A 79 30.32 2.92 -15.40
N ASN A 80 30.72 1.72 -14.98
CA ASN A 80 32.04 1.44 -14.42
C ASN A 80 33.01 0.83 -15.45
N ARG A 81 32.52 0.43 -16.63
CA ARG A 81 33.31 -0.14 -17.72
C ARG A 81 32.98 0.58 -19.02
N ASP A 82 33.87 0.48 -20.00
CA ASP A 82 33.71 1.14 -21.30
C ASP A 82 32.87 0.32 -22.30
N ALA A 83 32.67 -0.97 -22.03
CA ALA A 83 31.78 -1.85 -22.78
C ALA A 83 31.26 -2.99 -21.90
N TYR A 84 30.15 -3.57 -22.34
CA TYR A 84 29.45 -4.68 -21.68
C TYR A 84 28.98 -5.68 -22.75
N ASP A 85 28.97 -6.97 -22.43
CA ASP A 85 28.16 -7.93 -23.20
C ASP A 85 26.68 -7.52 -23.10
N ILE A 86 25.90 -7.71 -24.16
CA ILE A 86 24.50 -7.25 -24.18
C ILE A 86 23.62 -7.92 -23.11
N GLU A 87 23.87 -9.17 -22.74
CA GLU A 87 23.12 -9.85 -21.68
C GLU A 87 23.50 -9.31 -20.30
N GLU A 88 24.80 -9.03 -20.11
CA GLU A 88 25.26 -8.33 -18.92
C GLU A 88 24.61 -6.94 -18.83
N ALA A 89 24.56 -6.19 -19.94
CA ALA A 89 23.95 -4.88 -19.95
C ALA A 89 22.43 -4.92 -19.69
N LEU A 90 21.73 -5.90 -20.25
CA LEU A 90 20.29 -6.09 -20.04
C LEU A 90 20.02 -6.36 -18.56
N ARG A 91 20.74 -7.31 -17.98
CA ARG A 91 20.61 -7.70 -16.57
C ARG A 91 20.98 -6.57 -15.62
N ASP A 92 22.13 -5.94 -15.85
CA ASP A 92 22.76 -5.04 -14.89
C ASP A 92 22.26 -3.59 -15.00
N PHE A 93 21.52 -3.23 -16.06
CA PHE A 93 20.99 -1.87 -16.22
C PHE A 93 19.49 -1.81 -16.50
N VAL A 94 18.93 -2.74 -17.27
CA VAL A 94 17.51 -2.66 -17.68
C VAL A 94 16.60 -3.46 -16.75
N LEU A 95 17.00 -4.66 -16.36
CA LEU A 95 16.22 -5.55 -15.48
C LEU A 95 16.49 -5.31 -13.99
N THR A 96 17.24 -4.26 -13.66
CA THR A 96 17.50 -3.91 -12.27
C THR A 96 16.26 -3.38 -11.59
N GLY A 97 16.18 -3.53 -10.27
CA GLY A 97 15.11 -2.93 -9.46
C GLY A 97 15.12 -1.40 -9.47
N ASP A 98 16.17 -0.77 -9.99
CA ASP A 98 16.28 0.69 -10.11
C ASP A 98 15.72 1.22 -11.43
N ASN A 99 15.48 0.35 -12.43
CA ASN A 99 14.86 0.68 -13.72
C ASN A 99 13.42 0.15 -13.80
N LEU A 100 12.67 0.27 -12.69
CA LEU A 100 11.25 -0.05 -12.66
C LEU A 100 10.44 1.11 -13.22
N ILE A 101 9.38 0.80 -14.00
CA ILE A 101 8.40 1.79 -14.51
C ILE A 101 7.82 2.66 -13.38
N ILE A 102 7.81 2.11 -12.16
CA ILE A 102 7.35 2.79 -10.96
C ILE A 102 8.59 3.28 -10.22
N GLY A 103 8.75 4.60 -10.11
CA GLY A 103 9.82 5.21 -9.31
C GLY A 103 9.76 4.74 -7.86
N LYS A 104 10.92 4.76 -7.17
CA LYS A 104 10.98 4.42 -5.74
C LYS A 104 10.00 5.29 -4.95
N CYS A 105 9.03 4.66 -4.31
CA CYS A 105 8.11 5.31 -3.39
C CYS A 105 8.85 5.56 -2.07
N VAL A 106 9.52 6.71 -1.95
CA VAL A 106 10.17 7.15 -0.71
C VAL A 106 9.27 8.17 -0.05
N VAL A 107 8.97 7.96 1.24
CA VAL A 107 8.27 8.97 2.03
C VAL A 107 9.23 10.12 2.30
N ASP A 108 8.91 11.32 1.82
CA ASP A 108 9.64 12.52 2.19
C ASP A 108 9.25 12.94 3.62
N VAL A 109 10.08 12.55 4.59
CA VAL A 109 9.86 12.85 6.01
C VAL A 109 9.86 14.35 6.28
N SER A 110 10.58 15.15 5.48
CA SER A 110 10.64 16.60 5.68
C SER A 110 9.29 17.29 5.40
N SER A 111 8.49 16.68 4.52
CA SER A 111 7.15 17.15 4.16
C SER A 111 6.07 16.84 5.20
N MET A 112 6.36 16.12 6.29
CA MET A 112 5.36 15.59 7.24
C MET A 112 5.09 16.47 8.47
N ASN A 113 5.49 17.75 8.40
CA ASN A 113 5.40 18.72 9.50
C ASN A 113 4.30 19.78 9.30
N GLU A 114 3.56 19.72 8.19
CA GLU A 114 2.38 20.56 7.99
C GLU A 114 1.18 20.01 8.79
N PRO A 115 0.13 20.80 9.01
CA PRO A 115 -1.08 20.33 9.69
C PRO A 115 -1.74 19.15 8.96
N LEU A 116 -2.37 18.24 9.72
CA LEU A 116 -3.01 17.04 9.17
C LEU A 116 -3.99 17.31 8.01
N SER A 117 -4.63 18.48 7.98
CA SER A 117 -5.55 18.92 6.92
C SER A 117 -4.88 19.16 5.56
N HIS A 118 -3.55 19.18 5.47
CA HIS A 118 -2.81 19.42 4.23
C HIS A 118 -2.53 18.13 3.45
N TYR A 119 -2.89 16.96 3.98
CA TYR A 119 -2.56 15.66 3.40
C TYR A 119 -3.78 14.93 2.87
N PHE A 120 -3.61 14.25 1.74
CA PHE A 120 -4.53 13.17 1.36
C PHE A 120 -4.25 11.94 2.23
N ILE A 121 -5.28 11.45 2.91
CA ILE A 121 -5.15 10.32 3.84
C ILE A 121 -5.80 9.08 3.22
N ASN A 122 -5.03 8.00 3.10
CA ASN A 122 -5.53 6.71 2.63
C ASN A 122 -6.61 6.19 3.60
N SER A 123 -7.86 6.12 3.13
CA SER A 123 -9.03 5.94 3.98
C SER A 123 -9.87 4.74 3.51
N SER A 124 -10.42 3.98 4.46
CA SER A 124 -11.29 2.85 4.19
C SER A 124 -12.69 3.13 4.73
N HIS A 125 -13.70 2.77 3.94
CA HIS A 125 -15.11 2.84 4.30
C HIS A 125 -15.62 1.46 4.72
N ASN A 126 -16.46 1.39 5.75
CA ASN A 126 -16.98 0.16 6.35
C ASN A 126 -15.90 -0.92 6.51
N THR A 127 -14.77 -0.54 7.11
CA THR A 127 -13.52 -1.31 7.08
C THR A 127 -13.64 -2.71 7.67
N TYR A 128 -14.61 -2.92 8.55
CA TYR A 128 -14.88 -4.20 9.19
C TYR A 128 -15.51 -5.23 8.24
N LEU A 129 -16.10 -4.83 7.11
CA LEU A 129 -16.73 -5.75 6.16
C LEU A 129 -15.70 -6.53 5.34
N SER A 130 -15.87 -7.84 5.24
CA SER A 130 -14.99 -8.72 4.46
C SER A 130 -15.37 -8.82 2.98
N GLY A 131 -16.53 -8.32 2.59
CA GLY A 131 -17.11 -8.48 1.26
C GLY A 131 -18.14 -7.39 0.96
N ASP A 132 -19.31 -7.79 0.43
CA ASP A 132 -20.38 -6.87 0.07
C ASP A 132 -21.10 -6.21 1.26
N GLN A 133 -21.88 -5.17 0.99
CA GLN A 133 -22.57 -4.35 1.99
C GLN A 133 -23.80 -5.02 2.63
N LEU A 134 -24.31 -6.13 2.07
CA LEU A 134 -25.62 -6.68 2.47
C LEU A 134 -25.51 -8.01 3.22
N PHE A 135 -24.56 -8.86 2.83
CA PHE A 135 -24.49 -10.25 3.28
C PHE A 135 -23.13 -10.65 3.85
N SER A 136 -22.09 -9.81 3.71
CA SER A 136 -20.75 -10.18 4.16
C SER A 136 -20.61 -10.13 5.69
N ARG A 137 -19.50 -10.63 6.23
CA ARG A 137 -19.29 -10.69 7.68
C ARG A 137 -18.42 -9.53 8.11
N SER A 138 -18.66 -9.05 9.33
CA SER A 138 -17.70 -8.20 10.02
C SER A 138 -16.53 -9.09 10.48
N LEU A 139 -15.30 -8.75 10.11
CA LEU A 139 -14.11 -9.50 10.47
C LEU A 139 -12.97 -8.56 10.88
N THR A 140 -12.31 -8.86 12.00
CA THR A 140 -11.07 -8.19 12.40
C THR A 140 -9.98 -8.30 11.33
N PHE A 141 -9.97 -9.39 10.57
CA PHE A 141 -9.05 -9.58 9.44
C PHE A 141 -9.19 -8.49 8.37
N ALA A 142 -10.40 -7.96 8.13
CA ALA A 142 -10.60 -6.88 7.16
C ALA A 142 -9.91 -5.58 7.62
N ILE A 143 -10.02 -5.27 8.92
CA ILE A 143 -9.31 -4.15 9.56
C ILE A 143 -7.80 -4.31 9.47
N LYS A 144 -7.29 -5.49 9.87
CA LYS A 144 -5.86 -5.82 9.77
C LYS A 144 -5.36 -5.65 8.33
N ARG A 145 -6.10 -6.19 7.36
CA ARG A 145 -5.74 -6.09 5.94
C ARG A 145 -5.67 -4.63 5.50
N ALA A 146 -6.65 -3.80 5.84
CA ALA A 146 -6.62 -2.38 5.50
C ALA A 146 -5.36 -1.68 6.06
N LEU A 147 -5.02 -1.92 7.32
CA LEU A 147 -3.82 -1.36 7.97
C LEU A 147 -2.53 -1.83 7.29
N LEU A 148 -2.42 -3.12 6.97
CA LEU A 148 -1.26 -3.67 6.27
C LEU A 148 -1.13 -3.17 4.82
N HIS A 149 -2.20 -2.68 4.22
CA HIS A 149 -2.18 -1.97 2.93
C HIS A 149 -1.96 -0.44 3.08
N GLY A 150 -1.55 0.03 4.26
CA GLY A 150 -1.21 1.43 4.52
C GLY A 150 -2.43 2.33 4.74
N CYS A 151 -3.62 1.78 4.95
CA CYS A 151 -4.80 2.58 5.29
C CYS A 151 -4.60 3.25 6.66
N ARG A 152 -4.93 4.54 6.76
CA ARG A 152 -4.77 5.39 7.96
C ARG A 152 -6.10 5.87 8.53
N VAL A 153 -7.24 5.65 7.86
CA VAL A 153 -8.58 5.91 8.41
C VAL A 153 -9.39 4.63 8.40
N ILE A 154 -9.82 4.20 9.59
CA ILE A 154 -10.58 2.97 9.83
C ILE A 154 -11.99 3.36 10.30
N GLU A 155 -13.01 2.88 9.60
CA GLU A 155 -14.40 3.11 9.96
C GLU A 155 -14.96 1.95 10.80
N LEU A 156 -15.65 2.29 11.89
CA LEU A 156 -16.33 1.36 12.78
C LEU A 156 -17.77 1.81 13.07
N ASP A 157 -18.74 1.02 12.61
CA ASP A 157 -20.16 1.27 12.88
C ASP A 157 -20.57 0.59 14.18
N CYS A 158 -20.77 1.37 15.23
CA CYS A 158 -20.87 0.88 16.60
C CYS A 158 -22.33 0.79 17.06
N TYR A 159 -22.77 -0.39 17.50
CA TYR A 159 -24.12 -0.66 17.99
C TYR A 159 -24.14 -1.21 19.42
N ASP A 160 -25.29 -1.05 20.08
CA ASP A 160 -25.59 -1.68 21.37
C ASP A 160 -25.58 -3.21 21.21
N GLY A 161 -24.46 -3.85 21.53
CA GLY A 161 -24.41 -5.30 21.59
C GLY A 161 -25.08 -5.87 22.84
N GLY A 162 -24.83 -7.15 23.10
CA GLY A 162 -25.39 -7.88 24.25
C GLY A 162 -24.55 -7.77 25.53
N ARG A 163 -24.43 -8.89 26.24
CA ARG A 163 -23.64 -9.01 27.48
C ARG A 163 -22.15 -8.74 27.29
N GLU A 164 -21.62 -8.96 26.09
CA GLU A 164 -20.20 -8.78 25.77
C GLU A 164 -19.82 -7.33 25.43
N GLY A 165 -20.79 -6.41 25.48
CA GLY A 165 -20.58 -4.98 25.22
C GLY A 165 -20.92 -4.56 23.80
N PRO A 166 -20.51 -3.35 23.38
CA PRO A 166 -20.77 -2.80 22.05
C PRO A 166 -20.16 -3.66 20.94
N VAL A 167 -20.83 -3.68 19.79
CA VAL A 167 -20.43 -4.45 18.61
C VAL A 167 -20.23 -3.55 17.40
N VAL A 168 -19.45 -4.05 16.43
CA VAL A 168 -19.24 -3.43 15.12
C VAL A 168 -19.91 -4.30 14.06
N MET A 169 -20.81 -3.69 13.29
CA MET A 169 -21.56 -4.36 12.21
C MET A 169 -22.21 -3.34 11.29
N HIS A 170 -22.65 -3.78 10.11
CA HIS A 170 -23.45 -2.92 9.24
C HIS A 170 -24.92 -2.99 9.66
N GLY A 171 -25.56 -1.84 9.89
CA GLY A 171 -26.95 -1.79 10.36
C GLY A 171 -27.94 -2.38 9.36
N ILE A 172 -29.07 -2.92 9.85
CA ILE A 172 -30.20 -3.38 9.02
C ILE A 172 -29.78 -4.46 7.98
N THR A 173 -28.86 -5.34 8.36
CA THR A 173 -28.37 -6.44 7.51
C THR A 173 -28.18 -7.73 8.31
N ALA A 174 -28.03 -8.88 7.64
CA ALA A 174 -27.80 -10.18 8.27
C ALA A 174 -26.32 -10.45 8.61
N THR A 175 -25.49 -9.41 8.65
CA THR A 175 -24.04 -9.55 8.84
C THR A 175 -23.72 -10.01 10.26
N GLN A 176 -22.79 -10.95 10.40
CA GLN A 176 -22.24 -11.28 11.72
C GLN A 176 -21.37 -10.14 12.23
N SER A 177 -21.51 -9.80 13.50
CA SER A 177 -20.79 -8.70 14.14
C SER A 177 -19.46 -9.16 14.75
N ILE A 178 -18.58 -8.19 15.03
CA ILE A 178 -17.43 -8.38 15.92
C ILE A 178 -17.60 -7.49 17.15
N THR A 179 -17.00 -7.88 18.28
CA THR A 179 -17.00 -6.98 19.44
C THR A 179 -16.13 -5.75 19.17
N PHE A 180 -16.54 -4.59 19.67
CA PHE A 180 -15.77 -3.36 19.55
C PHE A 180 -14.37 -3.51 20.16
N ARG A 181 -14.26 -4.23 21.28
CA ARG A 181 -12.99 -4.57 21.93
C ARG A 181 -12.04 -5.33 21.00
N ASN A 182 -12.53 -6.33 20.28
CA ASN A 182 -11.71 -7.10 19.34
C ASN A 182 -11.27 -6.26 18.13
N ALA A 183 -12.12 -5.35 17.66
CA ALA A 183 -11.74 -4.38 16.64
C ALA A 183 -10.57 -3.50 17.13
N LEU A 184 -10.67 -2.91 18.33
CA LEU A 184 -9.61 -2.08 18.89
C LEU A 184 -8.31 -2.84 19.15
N LYS A 185 -8.36 -4.07 19.65
CA LYS A 185 -7.17 -4.92 19.83
C LYS A 185 -6.42 -5.12 18.51
N THR A 186 -7.17 -5.40 17.45
CA THR A 186 -6.61 -5.56 16.10
C THR A 186 -5.98 -4.27 15.61
N ILE A 187 -6.67 -3.13 15.78
CA ILE A 187 -6.13 -1.82 15.41
C ILE A 187 -4.85 -1.52 16.20
N LYS A 188 -4.84 -1.70 17.52
CA LYS A 188 -3.66 -1.47 18.35
C LYS A 188 -2.46 -2.30 17.88
N GLN A 189 -2.69 -3.56 17.53
CA GLN A 189 -1.65 -4.49 17.11
C GLN A 189 -1.05 -4.10 15.76
N ASP A 190 -1.89 -3.71 14.79
CA ASP A 190 -1.47 -3.53 13.39
C ASP A 190 -1.38 -2.05 12.94
N ALA A 191 -1.81 -1.09 13.76
CA ALA A 191 -1.93 0.33 13.40
C ALA A 191 -0.64 0.88 12.81
N HIS A 192 0.51 0.54 13.41
CA HIS A 192 1.80 1.13 13.06
C HIS A 192 2.79 0.15 12.41
N THR A 193 2.31 -1.01 11.93
CA THR A 193 3.16 -2.06 11.33
C THR A 193 3.80 -1.62 10.02
N THR A 194 3.07 -0.90 9.16
CA THR A 194 3.51 -0.50 7.82
C THR A 194 3.78 0.99 7.69
N SER A 195 3.39 1.77 8.69
CA SER A 195 3.56 3.23 8.75
C SER A 195 3.48 3.70 10.20
N GLU A 196 4.43 4.52 10.62
CA GLU A 196 4.47 5.11 11.97
C GLU A 196 3.48 6.26 12.18
N TYR A 197 2.93 6.81 11.09
CA TYR A 197 2.01 7.95 11.11
C TYR A 197 0.64 7.60 11.72
N PRO A 198 -0.12 8.59 12.21
CA PRO A 198 -1.34 8.36 12.97
C PRO A 198 -2.40 7.53 12.22
N VAL A 199 -3.17 6.78 12.99
CA VAL A 199 -4.42 6.14 12.53
C VAL A 199 -5.61 6.89 13.09
N ILE A 200 -6.60 7.16 12.27
CA ILE A 200 -7.86 7.80 12.67
C ILE A 200 -8.95 6.72 12.66
N ILE A 201 -9.64 6.55 13.78
CA ILE A 201 -10.85 5.73 13.87
C ILE A 201 -12.04 6.66 13.71
N THR A 202 -12.80 6.50 12.64
CA THR A 202 -14.08 7.18 12.44
C THR A 202 -15.19 6.28 12.94
N MET A 203 -15.92 6.72 13.96
CA MET A 203 -17.04 5.98 14.52
C MET A 203 -18.36 6.46 13.95
N GLU A 204 -19.18 5.53 13.45
CA GLU A 204 -20.62 5.75 13.28
C GLU A 204 -21.36 5.21 14.49
N ASN A 205 -21.58 6.09 15.47
CA ASN A 205 -22.00 5.69 16.81
C ASN A 205 -23.54 5.64 16.97
N HIS A 206 -24.10 4.44 16.79
CA HIS A 206 -25.52 4.12 17.03
C HIS A 206 -25.80 3.65 18.46
N CYS A 207 -24.79 3.65 19.34
CA CYS A 207 -24.95 3.16 20.69
C CYS A 207 -25.82 4.09 21.56
N SER A 208 -26.58 3.53 22.49
CA SER A 208 -27.27 4.25 23.56
C SER A 208 -26.28 4.95 24.49
N LYS A 209 -26.76 5.92 25.26
CA LYS A 209 -25.92 6.70 26.19
C LYS A 209 -25.13 5.83 27.16
N LEU A 210 -25.75 4.77 27.68
CA LEU A 210 -25.08 3.84 28.60
C LEU A 210 -23.96 3.07 27.90
N LYS A 211 -24.21 2.58 26.68
CA LYS A 211 -23.20 1.87 25.89
C LYS A 211 -22.09 2.78 25.37
N ARG A 212 -22.34 4.08 25.18
CA ARG A 212 -21.28 5.07 24.89
C ARG A 212 -20.28 5.23 26.04
N VAL A 213 -20.73 5.13 27.30
CA VAL A 213 -19.81 5.10 28.45
C VAL A 213 -18.93 3.84 28.39
N GLU A 214 -19.50 2.71 28.00
CA GLU A 214 -18.76 1.47 27.80
C GLU A 214 -17.75 1.58 26.64
N LEU A 215 -18.14 2.14 25.50
CA LEU A 215 -17.22 2.43 24.38
C LEU A 215 -16.02 3.27 24.84
N ALA A 216 -16.27 4.36 25.59
CA ALA A 216 -15.21 5.23 26.09
C ALA A 216 -14.24 4.49 27.02
N LYS A 217 -14.74 3.61 27.90
CA LYS A 217 -13.90 2.76 28.76
C LYS A 217 -13.06 1.79 27.94
N ILE A 218 -13.65 1.12 26.96
CA ILE A 218 -12.93 0.18 26.08
C ILE A 218 -11.84 0.91 25.28
N LEU A 219 -12.11 2.12 24.78
CA LEU A 219 -11.11 2.95 24.11
C LEU A 219 -9.91 3.25 25.00
N LEU A 220 -10.14 3.69 26.24
CA LEU A 220 -9.09 3.98 27.21
C LEU A 220 -8.29 2.74 27.59
N GLU A 221 -8.98 1.62 27.89
CA GLU A 221 -8.37 0.36 28.29
C GLU A 221 -7.53 -0.27 27.17
N GLU A 222 -8.09 -0.38 25.97
CA GLU A 222 -7.43 -1.08 24.88
C GLU A 222 -6.35 -0.21 24.28
N LEU A 223 -6.63 1.04 23.91
CA LEU A 223 -5.66 1.88 23.20
C LEU A 223 -4.61 2.51 24.13
N GLY A 224 -4.95 2.77 25.39
CA GLY A 224 -4.01 3.26 26.40
C GLY A 224 -3.23 4.49 25.94
N ASP A 225 -1.91 4.41 26.03
CA ASP A 225 -0.97 5.46 25.62
C ASP A 225 -1.03 5.80 24.12
N LYS A 226 -1.47 4.87 23.26
CA LYS A 226 -1.63 5.17 21.83
C LYS A 226 -2.81 6.09 21.55
N LEU A 227 -3.81 6.17 22.43
CA LEU A 227 -4.94 7.07 22.25
C LEU A 227 -4.49 8.53 22.35
N PHE A 228 -4.70 9.30 21.30
CA PHE A 228 -4.47 10.74 21.34
C PHE A 228 -5.65 11.44 22.00
N ILE A 229 -5.36 12.16 23.09
CA ILE A 229 -6.30 13.06 23.76
C ILE A 229 -5.69 14.46 23.71
N PRO A 230 -6.32 15.43 23.01
CA PRO A 230 -5.77 16.77 22.92
C PRO A 230 -5.81 17.47 24.28
N LEU A 231 -4.77 18.24 24.60
CA LEU A 231 -4.67 19.02 25.84
C LEU A 231 -5.72 20.14 25.94
N SER A 232 -6.23 20.60 24.78
CA SER A 232 -7.25 21.64 24.68
C SER A 232 -8.37 21.19 23.74
N LEU A 233 -9.61 21.55 24.08
CA LEU A 233 -10.78 21.36 23.21
C LEU A 233 -10.78 22.31 22.01
N HIS A 234 -10.02 23.41 22.10
CA HIS A 234 -9.87 24.39 21.04
C HIS A 234 -8.43 24.33 20.53
N LEU A 235 -8.27 23.68 19.38
CA LEU A 235 -7.02 23.69 18.63
C LEU A 235 -7.17 24.73 17.52
N ASN A 236 -6.26 25.72 17.49
CA ASN A 236 -6.18 26.68 16.38
C ASN A 236 -5.69 26.00 15.09
N GLN A 237 -4.96 24.90 15.24
CA GLN A 237 -4.41 24.10 14.15
C GLN A 237 -4.29 22.65 14.61
N TRP A 238 -4.55 21.69 13.72
CA TRP A 238 -4.33 20.28 14.02
C TRP A 238 -2.83 19.97 14.01
N PRO A 239 -2.34 19.10 14.93
CA PRO A 239 -0.96 18.64 14.90
C PRO A 239 -0.60 17.98 13.57
N SER A 240 0.67 18.03 13.22
CA SER A 240 1.20 17.38 12.03
C SER A 240 1.24 15.85 12.13
N PRO A 241 1.32 15.12 11.00
CA PRO A 241 1.58 13.69 11.02
C PRO A 241 2.82 13.31 11.85
N SER A 242 3.91 14.10 11.78
CA SER A 242 5.13 13.90 12.56
C SER A 242 4.89 13.95 14.07
N GLU A 243 4.12 14.92 14.56
CA GLU A 243 3.80 15.05 15.99
C GLU A 243 2.86 13.95 16.51
N LEU A 244 2.09 13.33 15.61
CA LEU A 244 1.12 12.28 15.93
C LEU A 244 1.62 10.86 15.63
N LYS A 245 2.92 10.69 15.39
CA LYS A 245 3.52 9.35 15.20
C LYS A 245 3.19 8.41 16.35
N GLY A 246 2.81 7.18 16.01
CA GLY A 246 2.43 6.14 16.97
C GLY A 246 1.07 6.34 17.63
N ARG A 247 0.34 7.41 17.30
CA ARG A 247 -0.96 7.74 17.92
C ARG A 247 -2.16 7.22 17.12
N ILE A 248 -3.28 7.10 17.82
CA ILE A 248 -4.59 6.74 17.31
C ILE A 248 -5.58 7.82 17.73
N LEU A 249 -6.26 8.42 16.75
CA LEU A 249 -7.23 9.50 16.94
C LEU A 249 -8.64 8.95 16.80
N ILE A 250 -9.58 9.52 17.56
CA ILE A 250 -11.00 9.16 17.46
C ILE A 250 -11.78 10.33 16.88
N ARG A 251 -12.50 10.06 15.78
CA ARG A 251 -13.49 10.97 15.22
C ARG A 251 -14.87 10.35 15.42
N ASP A 252 -15.72 11.02 16.19
CA ASP A 252 -17.12 10.65 16.37
C ASP A 252 -18.04 11.85 16.02
N LYS A 253 -19.33 11.61 15.79
CA LYS A 253 -20.32 12.68 15.61
C LYS A 253 -20.60 13.35 16.96
N ILE A 254 -20.43 14.68 17.03
CA ILE A 254 -20.85 15.49 18.19
C ILE A 254 -22.37 15.66 18.10
N GLY A 255 -23.11 14.63 18.52
CA GLY A 255 -24.55 14.55 18.26
C GLY A 255 -25.36 13.99 19.41
N THR A 256 -25.16 14.49 20.63
CA THR A 256 -26.14 14.57 21.74
C THR A 256 -25.42 15.00 23.01
N LYS A 257 -26.01 15.92 23.79
CA LYS A 257 -25.54 16.40 25.11
C LYS A 257 -24.83 15.30 25.91
N GLN A 258 -23.49 15.23 25.80
CA GLN A 258 -22.69 14.43 26.70
C GLN A 258 -22.84 15.09 28.06
N VAL A 259 -23.43 14.37 29.02
CA VAL A 259 -23.39 14.81 30.41
C VAL A 259 -21.92 14.90 30.76
N ARG A 260 -21.45 16.09 31.15
CA ARG A 260 -20.13 16.29 31.74
C ARG A 260 -20.06 15.41 32.98
N LEU A 261 -19.59 14.17 32.83
CA LEU A 261 -19.07 13.43 33.97
C LEU A 261 -17.72 14.07 34.24
N ILE A 262 -17.74 15.02 35.17
CA ILE A 262 -16.54 15.51 35.84
C ILE A 262 -15.96 14.26 36.51
N VAL A 263 -14.92 13.70 35.90
CA VAL A 263 -14.08 12.73 36.58
C VAL A 263 -13.34 13.56 37.62
N SER A 264 -13.69 13.33 38.89
CA SER A 264 -13.02 13.91 40.06
C SER A 264 -11.77 13.11 40.38
#